data_AF-A0A445EXK6-F1
#
_entry.id   AF-A0A445EXK6-F1
#
_cell.length_a   1.000
_cell.length_b   1.000
_cell.length_c   1.000
_cell.angle_alpha   90.00
_cell.angle_beta   90.00
_cell.angle_gamma   90.00
#
_symmetry.space_group_name_H-M   'P 1'
#
loop_
_entity.id
_entity.type
_entity.pdbx_description
1 polymer ?
#
loop_
_entity_poly.entity_id
_entity_poly.type
_entity_poly.pdbx_seq_one_letter_code
_entity_poly.pdbx_strand_id
1 'polypeptide(L)'
;MTDITDDIAEEISFQGFEDDCKLLGNLLNDILQREAGSTFVDKLEKIRVLSQSACNMRQAGMEDLAEMLEKQLASELSKMTLEEALPLARAFSHHLTLMGIAETHHRYTFLSPTIVVFLFH
;
A
#
# COMPACT_ATOMS: atom_id res chain seq x y z
N MET A 1 -13.66 11.17 29.23
CA MET A 1 -13.06 9.90 29.70
C MET A 1 -13.57 8.75 28.82
N THR A 2 -13.37 8.88 27.51
CA THR A 2 -13.63 7.89 26.47
C THR A 2 -12.32 7.80 25.73
N ASP A 3 -11.36 6.96 26.16
CA ASP A 3 -9.99 7.19 25.66
C ASP A 3 -8.96 6.07 25.84
N ILE A 4 -9.39 4.82 26.06
CA ILE A 4 -8.40 3.71 26.10
C ILE A 4 -9.00 2.47 25.44
N THR A 5 -10.27 2.17 25.72
CA THR A 5 -10.97 1.04 25.10
C THR A 5 -11.37 1.28 23.64
N ASP A 6 -11.66 2.51 23.23
CA ASP A 6 -11.92 2.85 21.82
C ASP A 6 -10.62 2.82 21.01
N ASP A 7 -9.53 3.39 21.55
CA ASP A 7 -8.21 3.35 20.91
C ASP A 7 -7.70 1.92 20.70
N ILE A 8 -7.86 1.04 21.70
CA ILE A 8 -7.46 -0.38 21.58
C ILE A 8 -8.36 -1.11 20.57
N ALA A 9 -9.65 -0.77 20.48
CA ALA A 9 -10.56 -1.37 19.51
C ALA A 9 -10.26 -0.92 18.08
N GLU A 10 -9.90 0.35 17.86
CA GLU A 10 -9.37 0.85 16.58
C GLU A 10 -8.01 0.23 16.24
N GLU A 11 -7.10 0.07 17.20
CA GLU A 11 -5.77 -0.49 16.93
C GLU A 11 -5.85 -1.98 16.52
N ILE A 12 -6.72 -2.78 17.17
CA ILE A 12 -7.01 -4.15 16.77
C ILE A 12 -7.76 -4.19 15.42
N SER A 13 -8.58 -3.18 15.14
CA SER A 13 -9.28 -3.01 13.85
C SER A 13 -8.30 -2.95 12.69
N PHE A 14 -7.31 -2.06 12.77
CA PHE A 14 -6.38 -1.83 11.67
C PHE A 14 -5.37 -2.98 11.48
N GLN A 15 -5.07 -3.76 12.52
CA GLN A 15 -4.14 -4.89 12.40
C GLN A 15 -4.60 -5.92 11.36
N GLY A 16 -5.90 -6.25 11.34
CA GLY A 16 -6.46 -7.19 10.36
C GLY A 16 -6.37 -6.66 8.93
N PHE A 17 -6.61 -5.36 8.74
CA PHE A 17 -6.44 -4.70 7.44
C PHE A 17 -4.98 -4.69 6.98
N GLU A 18 -4.04 -4.38 7.88
CA GLU A 18 -2.62 -4.41 7.56
C GLU A 18 -2.16 -5.82 7.17
N ASP A 19 -2.65 -6.85 7.86
CA ASP A 19 -2.30 -8.23 7.58
C ASP A 19 -2.87 -8.70 6.23
N ASP A 20 -4.10 -8.31 5.90
CA ASP A 20 -4.70 -8.51 4.57
C ASP A 20 -3.87 -7.81 3.49
N CYS A 21 -3.46 -6.55 3.72
CA CYS A 21 -2.59 -5.81 2.79
C CYS A 21 -1.24 -6.51 2.58
N LYS A 22 -0.59 -6.96 3.67
CA LYS A 22 0.68 -7.70 3.62
C LYS A 22 0.53 -9.01 2.84
N LEU A 23 -0.52 -9.77 3.09
CA LEU A 23 -0.78 -11.04 2.41
C LEU A 23 -0.97 -10.83 0.90
N LEU A 24 -1.85 -9.91 0.51
CA LEU A 24 -2.12 -9.63 -0.90
C LEU A 24 -0.88 -9.05 -1.62
N GLY A 25 -0.11 -8.20 -0.93
CA GLY A 25 1.16 -7.68 -1.42
C GLY A 25 2.17 -8.79 -1.69
N ASN A 26 2.34 -9.73 -0.74
CA ASN A 26 3.26 -10.87 -0.89
C ASN A 26 2.84 -11.80 -2.04
N LEU A 27 1.55 -12.13 -2.14
CA LEU A 27 1.04 -12.97 -3.24
C LEU A 27 1.26 -12.32 -4.61
N LEU A 28 1.02 -11.01 -4.73
CA LEU A 28 1.31 -10.28 -5.95
C LEU A 28 2.81 -10.31 -6.27
N ASN A 29 3.67 -10.11 -5.26
CA ASN A 29 5.12 -10.15 -5.44
C ASN A 29 5.59 -11.52 -5.95
N ASP A 30 5.08 -12.62 -5.38
CA ASP A 30 5.38 -13.98 -5.83
C ASP A 30 4.98 -14.20 -7.29
N ILE A 31 3.81 -13.69 -7.70
CA ILE A 31 3.35 -13.77 -9.10
C ILE A 31 4.26 -12.93 -10.01
N LEU A 32 4.56 -11.69 -9.65
CA LEU A 32 5.42 -10.81 -10.44
C LEU A 32 6.83 -11.39 -10.59
N GLN A 33 7.37 -12.02 -9.54
CA GLN A 33 8.66 -12.66 -9.60
C GLN A 33 8.68 -13.87 -10.54
N ARG A 34 7.59 -14.66 -10.59
CA ARG A 34 7.44 -15.80 -11.51
C ARG A 34 7.24 -15.38 -12.96
N GLU A 35 6.40 -14.37 -13.19
CA GLU A 35 5.95 -14.00 -14.55
C GLU A 35 6.85 -12.95 -15.22
N ALA A 36 7.40 -12.00 -14.44
CA ALA A 36 8.20 -10.89 -14.95
C ALA A 36 9.68 -10.95 -14.53
N GLY A 37 10.03 -11.85 -13.61
CA GLY A 37 11.40 -12.08 -13.15
C GLY A 37 11.88 -11.09 -12.09
N SER A 38 13.02 -11.40 -11.47
CA SER A 38 13.58 -10.63 -10.36
C SER A 38 13.96 -9.20 -10.75
N THR A 39 14.54 -9.00 -11.93
CA THR A 39 14.94 -7.67 -12.41
C THR A 39 13.76 -6.70 -12.47
N PHE A 40 12.58 -7.18 -12.85
CA PHE A 40 11.37 -6.37 -12.88
C PHE A 40 10.91 -6.02 -11.48
N VAL A 41 10.87 -7.01 -10.58
CA VAL A 41 10.47 -6.83 -9.17
C VAL A 41 11.40 -5.85 -8.45
N ASP A 42 12.71 -5.96 -8.66
CA ASP A 42 13.70 -5.05 -8.07
C ASP A 42 13.46 -3.60 -8.51
N LYS A 43 13.11 -3.40 -9.79
CA LYS A 43 12.80 -2.08 -10.36
C LYS A 43 11.50 -1.52 -9.77
N LEU A 44 10.48 -2.36 -9.67
CA LEU A 44 9.18 -2.01 -9.07
C LEU A 44 9.36 -1.59 -7.61
N GLU A 45 10.11 -2.37 -6.83
CA GLU A 45 10.35 -2.10 -5.42
C GLU A 45 11.19 -0.84 -5.21
N LYS A 46 12.21 -0.61 -6.05
CA LYS A 46 12.98 0.64 -6.03
C LYS A 46 12.09 1.87 -6.21
N ILE A 47 11.17 1.83 -7.18
CA ILE A 47 10.24 2.94 -7.45
C ILE A 47 9.26 3.12 -6.29
N ARG A 48 8.73 2.02 -5.75
CA ARG A 48 7.84 2.04 -4.58
C ARG A 48 8.53 2.68 -3.37
N VAL A 49 9.74 2.25 -3.03
CA VAL A 49 10.51 2.77 -1.88
C VAL A 49 10.83 4.24 -2.05
N LEU A 50 11.26 4.69 -3.24
CA LEU A 50 11.53 6.11 -3.50
C LEU A 50 10.27 6.96 -3.32
N SER A 51 9.14 6.52 -3.90
CA SER A 51 7.86 7.23 -3.80
C SER A 51 7.35 7.29 -2.36
N GLN A 52 7.38 6.17 -1.64
CA GLN A 52 6.94 6.11 -0.24
C GLN A 52 7.84 6.96 0.67
N SER A 53 9.16 6.90 0.47
CA SER A 53 10.12 7.66 1.26
C SER A 53 9.92 9.16 1.05
N ALA A 54 9.72 9.62 -0.19
CA ALA A 54 9.43 11.02 -0.48
C ALA A 54 8.16 11.50 0.24
N CYS A 55 7.09 10.71 0.21
CA CYS A 55 5.85 11.01 0.93
C CYS A 55 6.08 11.11 2.44
N ASN A 56 6.78 10.13 3.03
CA ASN A 56 7.09 10.12 4.46
C ASN A 56 7.94 11.32 4.89
N MET A 57 8.96 11.69 4.09
CA MET A 57 9.79 12.85 4.38
C MET A 57 8.97 14.15 4.34
N ARG A 58 8.05 14.29 3.38
CA ARG A 58 7.16 15.46 3.28
C ARG A 58 6.20 15.54 4.46
N GLN A 59 5.62 14.42 4.87
CA GLN A 59 4.76 14.35 6.07
C GLN A 59 5.53 14.70 7.35
N ALA A 60 6.82 14.35 7.43
CA ALA A 60 7.70 14.72 8.52
C ALA A 60 8.24 16.17 8.46
N GLY A 61 7.82 16.97 7.47
CA GLY A 61 8.27 18.35 7.29
C GLY A 61 9.71 18.50 6.75
N MET A 62 10.32 17.41 6.28
CA MET A 62 11.68 17.40 5.71
C MET A 62 11.62 17.68 4.20
N GLU A 63 11.30 18.91 3.82
CA GLU A 63 11.05 19.30 2.43
C GLU A 63 12.25 19.06 1.49
N ASP A 64 13.47 19.43 1.91
CA ASP A 64 14.69 19.25 1.10
C ASP A 64 14.95 17.78 0.77
N LEU A 65 14.77 16.89 1.75
CA LEU A 65 14.95 15.45 1.55
C LEU A 65 13.84 14.86 0.69
N ALA A 66 12.60 15.32 0.86
CA ALA A 66 11.49 14.93 0.00
C ALA A 66 11.75 15.33 -1.46
N GLU A 67 12.19 16.57 -1.72
CA GLU A 67 12.49 17.05 -3.07
C GLU A 67 13.66 16.27 -3.71
N MET A 68 14.70 15.95 -2.93
CA MET A 68 15.81 15.12 -3.39
C MET A 68 15.31 13.73 -3.85
N LEU A 69 14.45 13.08 -3.06
CA LEU A 69 13.89 11.77 -3.39
C LEU A 69 12.93 11.83 -4.59
N GLU A 70 12.13 12.90 -4.71
CA GLU A 70 11.28 13.14 -5.88
C GLU A 70 12.11 13.32 -7.16
N LYS A 71 13.22 14.07 -7.10
CA LYS A 71 14.16 14.20 -8.23
C LYS A 71 14.79 12.86 -8.60
N GLN A 72 15.17 12.06 -7.61
CA GLN A 72 15.72 10.72 -7.84
C GLN A 72 14.68 9.82 -8.50
N LEU A 73 13.45 9.80 -8.01
CA LEU A 73 12.33 9.07 -8.61
C LEU A 73 12.09 9.50 -10.07
N ALA A 74 12.04 10.82 -10.33
CA ALA A 74 11.87 11.35 -11.68
C ALA A 74 13.03 10.92 -12.62
N SER A 75 14.26 10.86 -12.11
CA SER A 75 15.42 10.37 -12.87
C SER A 75 15.35 8.88 -13.18
N GLU A 76 14.81 8.06 -12.27
CA GLU A 76 14.61 6.63 -12.53
C GLU A 76 13.52 6.39 -13.57
N LEU A 77 12.42 7.13 -13.49
CA LEU A 77 11.32 7.04 -14.45
C LEU A 77 11.72 7.54 -15.84
N SER A 78 12.54 8.59 -15.94
CA SER A 78 12.96 9.15 -17.23
C SER A 78 13.92 8.26 -18.02
N LYS A 79 14.61 7.33 -17.35
CA LYS A 79 15.48 6.32 -17.98
C LYS A 79 14.70 5.12 -18.52
N MET A 80 13.41 5.01 -18.16
CA MET A 80 12.58 3.85 -18.49
C MET A 80 12.04 3.96 -19.91
N THR A 81 12.10 2.85 -20.66
CA THR A 81 11.45 2.79 -21.97
C THR A 81 9.94 2.57 -21.81
N LEU A 82 9.17 2.84 -22.87
CA LEU A 82 7.72 2.58 -22.84
C LEU A 82 7.39 1.10 -22.60
N GLU A 83 8.19 0.19 -23.15
CA GLU A 83 8.04 -1.26 -22.99
C GLU A 83 8.23 -1.71 -21.53
N GLU A 84 9.09 -1.01 -20.78
CA GLU A 84 9.29 -1.26 -19.35
C GLU A 84 8.23 -0.55 -18.48
N ALA A 85 7.81 0.65 -18.88
CA ALA A 85 6.85 1.46 -18.11
C ALA A 85 5.45 0.87 -18.09
N LEU A 86 4.99 0.26 -19.19
CA LEU A 86 3.67 -0.36 -19.28
C LEU A 86 3.43 -1.49 -18.25
N PRO A 87 4.27 -2.53 -18.16
CA PRO A 87 4.08 -3.58 -17.16
C PRO A 87 4.25 -3.05 -15.74
N LEU A 88 5.13 -2.07 -15.52
CA LEU A 88 5.33 -1.44 -14.22
C LEU A 88 4.08 -0.68 -13.74
N ALA A 89 3.49 0.14 -14.61
CA ALA A 89 2.23 0.83 -14.32
C ALA A 89 1.09 -0.16 -14.05
N ARG A 90 1.02 -1.26 -14.81
CA ARG A 90 0.04 -2.32 -14.59
C ARG A 90 0.23 -3.01 -13.24
N ALA A 91 1.46 -3.28 -12.83
CA ALA A 91 1.76 -3.87 -11.52
C ALA A 91 1.29 -2.94 -10.38
N PHE A 92 1.54 -1.63 -10.48
CA PHE A 92 1.02 -0.66 -9.51
C PHE A 92 -0.51 -0.59 -9.49
N SER A 93 -1.17 -0.63 -10.65
CA SER A 93 -2.64 -0.70 -10.71
C SER A 93 -3.20 -1.95 -10.03
N HIS A 94 -2.54 -3.10 -10.20
CA HIS A 94 -2.92 -4.34 -9.48
C HIS A 94 -2.73 -4.19 -7.98
N HIS A 95 -1.63 -3.58 -7.54
CA HIS A 95 -1.40 -3.31 -6.13
C HIS A 95 -2.52 -2.45 -5.52
N LEU A 96 -2.87 -1.33 -6.16
CA LEU A 96 -3.96 -0.45 -5.72
C LEU A 96 -5.31 -1.17 -5.69
N THR A 97 -5.58 -2.01 -6.70
CA THR A 97 -6.81 -2.81 -6.73
C THR A 97 -6.89 -3.77 -5.55
N LEU A 98 -5.78 -4.46 -5.22
CA LEU A 98 -5.71 -5.38 -4.09
C LEU A 98 -5.86 -4.65 -2.75
N MET A 99 -5.24 -3.47 -2.60
CA MET A 99 -5.43 -2.65 -1.40
C MET A 99 -6.90 -2.23 -1.23
N GLY A 100 -7.58 -1.85 -2.32
CA GLY A 100 -9.00 -1.52 -2.28
C GLY A 100 -9.90 -2.73 -1.90
N ILE A 101 -9.51 -3.95 -2.30
CA ILE A 101 -10.19 -5.18 -1.87
C ILE A 101 -9.99 -5.42 -0.37
N ALA A 102 -8.76 -5.28 0.14
CA ALA A 102 -8.47 -5.40 1.57
C ALA A 102 -9.26 -4.36 2.38
N GLU A 103 -9.32 -3.10 1.91
CA GLU A 103 -10.05 -2.03 2.58
C GLU A 103 -11.55 -2.32 2.61
N THR A 104 -12.10 -2.80 1.48
CA THR A 104 -13.50 -3.17 1.36
C THR A 104 -13.85 -4.34 2.28
N HIS A 105 -12.99 -5.37 2.32
CA HIS A 105 -13.14 -6.52 3.22
C HIS A 105 -13.10 -6.11 4.69
N HIS A 106 -12.13 -5.29 5.06
CA HIS A 106 -12.00 -4.74 6.40
C HIS A 106 -13.26 -3.95 6.80
N ARG A 107 -13.74 -3.06 5.92
CA ARG A 107 -14.96 -2.28 6.14
C ARG A 107 -16.19 -3.17 6.36
N TYR A 108 -16.35 -4.26 5.60
CA TYR A 108 -17.48 -5.19 5.80
C TYR A 108 -17.34 -6.02 7.07
N THR A 109 -16.11 -6.40 7.46
CA THR A 109 -15.85 -7.15 8.69
C THR A 109 -16.11 -6.29 9.92
N PHE A 110 -15.79 -4.99 9.87
CA PHE A 110 -16.17 -4.02 10.90
C PHE A 110 -17.66 -3.62 10.88
N LEU A 111 -18.36 -3.83 9.77
CA LEU A 111 -19.79 -3.53 9.61
C LEU A 111 -20.73 -4.77 9.75
N SER A 112 -20.23 -5.96 10.08
CA SER A 112 -21.02 -7.20 10.13
C SER A 112 -20.84 -7.95 11.45
N PRO A 113 -21.84 -8.70 11.97
CA PRO A 113 -23.23 -8.39 12.26
C PRO A 113 -23.44 -8.01 13.75
N THR A 114 -22.39 -7.96 14.58
CA THR A 114 -22.53 -7.76 16.03
C THR A 114 -23.10 -6.38 16.36
N ILE A 115 -22.73 -5.34 15.59
CA ILE A 115 -23.28 -3.98 15.73
C ILE A 115 -24.71 -3.88 15.19
N VAL A 116 -25.06 -4.64 14.14
CA VAL A 116 -26.43 -4.68 13.61
C VAL A 116 -27.40 -5.38 14.57
N VAL A 117 -26.91 -6.37 15.33
CA VAL A 117 -27.69 -7.02 16.42
C VAL A 117 -27.84 -6.10 17.63
N PHE A 118 -26.84 -5.24 17.93
CA PHE A 118 -26.92 -4.27 19.04
C PHE A 118 -27.75 -3.02 18.73
N LEU A 119 -27.95 -2.66 17.45
CA LEU A 119 -28.79 -1.52 17.04
C LEU A 119 -30.29 -1.87 16.93
N PHE A 120 -30.66 -3.14 17.09
CA PHE A 120 -32.05 -3.63 16.99
C PHE A 120 -32.59 -4.27 18.28
N HIS A 121 -31.98 -4.01 19.43
CA HIS A 121 -32.55 -4.33 20.74
C HIS A 121 -32.42 -3.16 21.72
#